data_AF-A0A9E5PA65-F1
#
_entry.id   AF-A0A9E5PA65-F1
#
_cell.length_a   1.000
_cell.length_b   1.000
_cell.length_c   1.000
_cell.angle_alpha   90.00
_cell.angle_beta   90.00
_cell.angle_gamma   90.00
#
_symmetry.space_group_name_H-M   'P 1'
#
loop_
_entity.id
_entity.type
_entity.pdbx_description
1 polymer ?
#
loop_
_entity_poly.entity_id
_entity_poly.type
_entity_poly.pdbx_seq_one_letter_code
_entity_poly.pdbx_strand_id
1 'polypeptide(L)'
;MAFAQAAGATHLEFNDEYPLDERRRDEQVAGACATAGIAVGRHVADVTLAPGSVLTQGGSPYTVFSPFRRRWLERVDAAQLTPIDVPGRQPGDAVGDRVPVRLNDVGAELGESLWPAGEAAARMALDHFIGDLAVDYGTSRDR
;
A
#
# COMPACT_ATOMS: atom_id res chain seq x y z
N MET A 1 15.59 -15.48 -2.49
CA MET A 1 17.00 -15.02 -2.40
C MET A 1 17.77 -15.05 -3.71
N ALA A 2 17.59 -16.08 -4.56
CA ALA A 2 18.34 -16.21 -5.83
C ALA A 2 18.34 -14.94 -6.69
N PHE A 3 17.18 -14.28 -6.84
CA PHE A 3 17.08 -13.02 -7.59
C PHE A 3 17.96 -11.90 -7.00
N ALA A 4 17.83 -11.62 -5.69
CA ALA A 4 18.58 -10.56 -5.03
C ALA A 4 20.11 -10.80 -5.10
N GLN A 5 20.54 -12.05 -4.96
CA GLN A 5 21.95 -12.42 -5.09
C GLN A 5 22.46 -12.28 -6.53
N ALA A 6 21.68 -12.71 -7.52
CA ALA A 6 22.02 -12.54 -8.93
C ALA A 6 22.10 -11.06 -9.34
N ALA A 7 21.25 -10.22 -8.74
CA ALA A 7 21.27 -8.76 -8.92
C ALA A 7 22.41 -8.06 -8.15
N GLY A 8 23.15 -8.77 -7.29
CA GLY A 8 24.16 -8.16 -6.42
C GLY A 8 23.58 -7.17 -5.40
N ALA A 9 22.30 -7.32 -5.05
CA ALA A 9 21.60 -6.41 -4.14
C ALA A 9 22.14 -6.55 -2.72
N THR A 10 22.33 -5.41 -2.04
CA THR A 10 22.74 -5.35 -0.63
C THR A 10 21.59 -4.96 0.29
N HIS A 11 20.51 -4.41 -0.27
CA HIS A 11 19.33 -3.93 0.45
C HIS A 11 18.06 -4.40 -0.28
N LEU A 12 17.04 -4.72 0.50
CA LEU A 12 15.67 -4.96 0.05
C LEU A 12 14.75 -3.98 0.77
N GLU A 13 14.05 -3.15 0.00
CA GLU A 13 13.11 -2.14 0.49
C GLU A 13 11.69 -2.55 0.10
N PHE A 14 10.75 -2.59 1.04
CA PHE A 14 9.34 -2.84 0.76
C PHE A 14 8.39 -2.17 1.75
N ASN A 15 7.13 -2.07 1.37
CA ASN A 15 6.06 -1.54 2.20
C ASN A 15 5.40 -2.65 3.01
N ASP A 16 5.06 -2.36 4.26
CA ASP A 16 4.35 -3.30 5.13
C ASP A 16 2.93 -3.58 4.63
N GLU A 17 2.61 -4.86 4.47
CA GLU A 17 1.26 -5.34 4.28
C GLU A 17 0.76 -5.98 5.59
N TYR A 18 -0.38 -5.51 6.09
CA TYR A 18 -0.88 -5.86 7.43
C TYR A 18 -1.72 -7.15 7.57
N PRO A 19 -2.31 -7.76 6.52
CA PRO A 19 -3.01 -9.02 6.72
C PRO A 19 -2.05 -10.17 7.08
N LEU A 20 -2.62 -11.26 7.62
CA LEU A 20 -1.86 -12.27 8.36
C LEU A 20 -0.83 -13.00 7.49
N ASP A 21 -1.21 -13.34 6.25
CA ASP A 21 -0.37 -14.16 5.38
C ASP A 21 0.78 -13.33 4.80
N GLU A 22 0.52 -12.07 4.47
CA GLU A 22 1.52 -11.10 4.01
C GLU A 22 2.52 -10.79 5.11
N ARG A 23 2.06 -10.57 6.35
CA ARG A 23 2.96 -10.39 7.50
C ARG A 23 3.88 -11.59 7.71
N ARG A 24 3.34 -12.80 7.63
CA ARG A 24 4.12 -14.04 7.77
C ARG A 24 5.11 -14.21 6.61
N ARG A 25 4.70 -13.86 5.39
CA ARG A 25 5.57 -13.84 4.21
C ARG A 25 6.73 -12.87 4.44
N ASP A 26 6.45 -11.65 4.88
CA ASP A 26 7.46 -10.60 5.07
C ASP A 26 8.46 -10.96 6.18
N GLU A 27 7.97 -11.56 7.28
CA GLU A 27 8.83 -12.07 8.36
C GLU A 27 9.78 -13.17 7.85
N GLN A 28 9.27 -14.10 7.04
CA GLN A 28 10.09 -15.16 6.42
C GLN A 28 11.11 -14.59 5.43
N VAL A 29 10.71 -13.62 4.61
CA VAL A 29 11.60 -12.94 3.66
C VAL A 29 12.70 -12.17 4.39
N ALA A 30 12.36 -11.45 5.46
CA ALA A 30 13.32 -10.73 6.27
C ALA A 30 14.33 -11.67 6.93
N GLY A 31 13.87 -12.80 7.49
CA GLY A 31 14.76 -13.84 8.03
C GLY A 31 15.73 -14.40 6.98
N ALA A 32 15.23 -14.70 5.77
CA ALA A 32 16.06 -15.19 4.68
C ALA A 32 17.09 -14.16 4.20
N CYS A 33 16.72 -12.87 4.15
CA CYS A 33 17.65 -11.78 3.82
C CYS A 33 18.75 -11.62 4.86
N ALA A 34 18.39 -11.69 6.15
CA ALA A 34 19.36 -11.63 7.24
C ALA A 34 20.39 -12.75 7.16
N THR A 35 19.98 -13.99 6.87
CA THR A 35 20.91 -15.12 6.64
C THR A 35 21.81 -14.89 5.43
N ALA A 36 21.34 -14.18 4.41
CA ALA A 36 22.10 -13.88 3.20
C ALA A 36 22.95 -12.60 3.28
N GLY A 37 22.95 -11.89 4.41
CA GLY A 37 23.68 -10.62 4.57
C GLY A 37 23.08 -9.44 3.79
N ILE A 38 21.78 -9.50 3.47
CA ILE A 38 21.05 -8.43 2.77
C ILE A 38 20.23 -7.67 3.81
N ALA A 39 20.42 -6.35 3.88
CA ALA A 39 19.67 -5.48 4.77
C ALA A 39 18.21 -5.35 4.28
N VAL A 40 17.28 -5.19 5.21
CA VAL A 40 15.86 -5.03 4.89
C VAL A 40 15.34 -3.73 5.49
N GLY A 41 14.81 -2.87 4.64
CA GLY A 41 14.06 -1.68 5.03
C GLY A 41 12.56 -1.88 4.79
N ARG A 42 11.77 -1.52 5.80
CA ARG A 42 10.31 -1.67 5.82
C ARG A 42 9.67 -0.32 6.03
N HIS A 43 8.65 -0.02 5.25
CA HIS A 43 7.98 1.29 5.25
C HIS A 43 6.49 1.14 5.51
N VAL A 44 5.93 2.07 6.28
CA VAL A 44 4.47 2.18 6.42
C VAL A 44 3.94 2.79 5.12
N ALA A 45 3.10 2.04 4.41
CA ALA A 45 2.34 2.52 3.26
C ALA A 45 0.89 2.04 3.34
N ASP A 46 0.07 2.45 2.37
CA ASP A 46 -1.36 2.12 2.22
C ASP A 46 -2.28 2.54 3.38
N VAL A 47 -1.71 2.97 4.49
CA VAL A 47 -2.37 3.56 5.65
C VAL A 47 -1.66 4.84 6.07
N THR A 48 -2.43 5.81 6.56
CA THR A 48 -1.88 7.09 7.05
C THR A 48 -1.19 6.95 8.40
N LEU A 49 -1.75 6.14 9.29
CA LEU A 49 -1.23 5.90 10.64
C LEU A 49 -1.00 4.40 10.82
N ALA A 50 0.22 4.02 11.18
CA ALA A 50 0.59 2.61 11.38
C ALA A 50 -0.33 1.93 12.41
N PRO A 51 -0.73 0.66 12.21
CA PRO A 51 -1.49 -0.09 13.19
C PRO A 51 -0.82 -0.08 14.57
N GLY A 52 -1.62 0.08 15.62
CA GLY A 52 -1.11 0.21 16.99
C GLY A 52 -0.65 1.62 17.39
N SER A 53 -0.61 2.60 16.46
CA SER A 53 -0.32 4.00 16.81
C SER A 53 -1.53 4.74 17.42
N VAL A 54 -2.75 4.27 17.14
CA VAL A 54 -4.00 4.82 17.66
C VAL A 54 -4.58 3.89 18.72
N LEU A 55 -4.22 4.15 19.97
CA LEU A 55 -4.65 3.39 21.15
C LEU A 55 -5.57 4.20 22.05
N THR A 56 -6.34 3.50 22.88
CA THR A 56 -7.12 4.08 23.98
C THR A 56 -6.21 4.74 25.01
N GLN A 57 -6.78 5.50 25.94
CA GLN A 57 -6.01 6.08 27.05
C GLN A 57 -5.34 5.00 27.93
N GLY A 58 -5.94 3.81 28.02
CA GLY A 58 -5.36 2.65 28.70
C GLY A 58 -4.33 1.88 27.86
N GLY A 59 -3.97 2.35 26.66
CA GLY A 59 -2.97 1.72 25.80
C GLY A 59 -3.45 0.47 25.04
N SER A 60 -4.76 0.21 25.00
CA SER A 60 -5.33 -0.94 24.27
C SER A 60 -5.88 -0.55 22.89
N PRO A 61 -6.02 -1.49 21.95
CA PRO A 61 -6.76 -1.26 20.71
C PRO A 61 -8.23 -0.91 20.98
N TYR A 62 -8.83 -0.14 20.08
CA TYR A 62 -10.26 0.15 20.10
C TYR A 62 -11.08 -1.03 19.53
N THR A 63 -12.24 -1.30 20.12
CA THR A 63 -13.21 -2.31 19.62
C THR A 63 -14.44 -1.69 18.96
N VAL A 64 -14.56 -0.35 18.99
CA VAL A 64 -15.66 0.41 18.38
C VAL A 64 -15.09 1.48 17.47
N PHE A 65 -15.65 1.61 16.25
CA PHE A 65 -15.13 2.52 15.22
C PHE A 65 -15.21 4.00 15.59
N SER A 66 -16.35 4.47 16.12
CA SER A 66 -16.54 5.90 16.44
C SER A 66 -15.47 6.50 17.36
N PRO A 67 -15.12 5.90 18.52
CA PRO A 67 -14.05 6.41 19.37
C PRO A 67 -12.67 6.25 18.74
N PHE A 68 -12.42 5.20 17.93
CA PHE A 68 -11.20 5.08 17.14
C PHE A 68 -11.07 6.24 16.14
N ARG A 69 -12.09 6.50 15.32
CA ARG A 69 -12.11 7.59 14.34
C ARG A 69 -11.84 8.93 14.98
N ARG A 70 -12.47 9.23 16.12
CA ARG A 70 -12.21 10.48 16.86
C ARG A 70 -10.75 10.59 17.24
N ARG A 71 -10.17 9.55 17.84
CA ARG A 71 -8.76 9.56 18.26
C ARG A 71 -7.78 9.58 17.08
N TRP A 72 -8.15 8.96 15.97
CA TRP A 72 -7.41 9.00 14.71
C TRP A 72 -7.34 10.43 14.16
N LEU A 73 -8.48 11.13 14.11
CA LEU A 73 -8.56 12.53 13.64
C LEU A 73 -7.78 13.51 14.54
N GLU A 74 -7.70 13.23 15.85
CA GLU A 74 -6.87 14.01 16.77
C GLU A 74 -5.36 13.82 16.57
N ARG A 75 -4.96 12.68 15.98
CA ARG A 75 -3.56 12.28 15.84
C ARG A 75 -2.96 12.58 14.48
N VAL A 76 -3.77 12.45 13.43
CA VAL A 76 -3.30 12.69 12.07
C VAL A 76 -2.95 14.17 11.89
N ASP A 77 -1.83 14.44 11.23
CA ASP A 77 -1.44 15.80 10.86
C ASP A 77 -1.38 15.99 9.33
N ALA A 78 -1.19 17.24 8.91
CA ALA A 78 -1.14 17.60 7.49
C ALA A 78 0.06 16.98 6.76
N ALA A 79 1.19 16.76 7.44
CA ALA A 79 2.37 16.16 6.82
C ALA A 79 2.10 14.70 6.48
N GLN A 80 1.39 13.97 7.34
CA GLN A 80 1.00 12.57 7.10
C GLN A 80 -0.05 12.42 5.98
N LEU A 81 -0.81 13.47 5.69
CA LEU A 81 -1.83 13.49 4.62
C LEU A 81 -1.29 13.99 3.29
N THR A 82 -0.11 14.60 3.28
CA THR A 82 0.48 15.17 2.07
C THR A 82 1.27 14.09 1.33
N PRO A 83 0.95 13.80 0.05
CA PRO A 83 1.74 12.89 -0.76
C PRO A 83 3.19 13.37 -0.88
N ILE A 84 4.13 12.43 -0.90
CA ILE A 84 5.53 12.72 -1.24
C ILE A 84 5.68 12.87 -2.76
N ASP A 85 6.68 13.63 -3.17
CA ASP A 85 6.99 13.80 -4.58
C ASP A 85 7.40 12.47 -5.24
N VAL A 86 6.95 12.28 -6.48
CA VAL A 86 7.37 11.13 -7.29
C VAL A 86 8.88 11.24 -7.52
N PRO A 87 9.66 10.18 -7.25
CA PRO A 87 11.10 10.23 -7.48
C PRO A 87 11.41 10.40 -8.96
N GLY A 88 12.54 11.05 -9.26
CA GLY A 88 13.08 11.07 -10.61
C GLY A 88 13.38 9.66 -11.13
N ARG A 89 13.51 9.54 -12.46
CA ARG A 89 13.86 8.28 -13.11
C ARG A 89 15.14 7.69 -12.50
N GLN A 90 15.05 6.46 -12.01
CA GLN A 90 16.21 5.73 -11.48
C GLN A 90 17.15 5.30 -12.63
N PRO A 91 18.47 5.29 -12.41
CA PRO A 91 19.42 4.82 -13.40
C PRO A 91 19.31 3.30 -13.59
N GLY A 92 19.60 2.85 -14.81
CA GLY A 92 19.52 1.43 -15.19
C GLY A 92 18.14 1.01 -15.69
N ASP A 93 18.05 -0.25 -16.11
CA ASP A 93 16.80 -0.87 -16.52
C ASP A 93 16.23 -1.71 -15.38
N ALA A 94 14.90 -1.74 -15.29
CA ALA A 94 14.23 -2.63 -14.36
C ALA A 94 14.52 -4.09 -14.76
N VAL A 95 15.06 -4.86 -13.82
CA VAL A 95 15.29 -6.30 -13.99
C VAL A 95 14.15 -7.01 -13.27
N GLY A 96 13.45 -7.89 -13.98
CA GLY A 96 12.34 -8.64 -13.43
C GLY A 96 11.73 -9.57 -14.46
N ASP A 97 10.88 -10.47 -13.97
CA ASP A 97 10.12 -11.36 -14.84
C ASP A 97 9.04 -10.59 -15.60
N ARG A 98 8.62 -11.13 -16.75
CA ARG A 98 7.48 -10.59 -17.47
C ARG A 98 6.22 -10.77 -16.63
N VAL A 99 5.42 -9.71 -16.53
CA VAL A 99 4.11 -9.78 -15.90
C VAL A 99 3.26 -10.82 -16.65
N PRO A 100 2.65 -11.79 -15.95
CA PRO A 100 1.83 -12.80 -16.60
C PRO A 100 0.57 -12.17 -17.20
N VAL A 101 0.23 -12.55 -18.44
CA VAL A 101 -1.01 -12.13 -19.12
C VAL A 101 -2.25 -12.91 -18.65
N ARG A 102 -2.05 -13.89 -17.78
CA ARG A 102 -3.08 -14.77 -17.25
C ARG A 102 -2.65 -15.30 -15.89
N LEU A 103 -3.56 -15.32 -14.93
CA LEU A 103 -3.42 -15.98 -13.65
C LEU A 103 -4.39 -17.16 -13.61
N ASN A 104 -3.86 -18.38 -13.63
CA ASN A 104 -4.65 -19.62 -13.78
C ASN A 104 -5.53 -19.58 -15.04
N ASP A 105 -6.85 -19.51 -14.86
CA ASP A 105 -7.87 -19.41 -15.92
C ASP A 105 -8.34 -17.97 -16.19
N VAL A 106 -7.87 -16.99 -15.42
CA VAL A 106 -8.27 -15.58 -15.50
C VAL A 106 -7.28 -14.78 -16.36
N GLY A 107 -7.73 -14.24 -17.49
CA GLY A 107 -6.95 -13.33 -18.33
C GLY A 107 -6.82 -11.94 -17.72
N ALA A 108 -5.72 -11.25 -18.03
CA ALA A 108 -5.45 -9.89 -17.56
C ALA A 108 -6.47 -8.85 -18.07
N GLU A 109 -7.16 -9.16 -19.17
CA GLU A 109 -8.21 -8.34 -19.78
C GLU A 109 -9.55 -8.38 -19.02
N LEU A 110 -9.69 -9.27 -18.02
CA LEU A 110 -10.95 -9.44 -17.31
C LEU A 110 -11.35 -8.14 -16.60
N GLY A 111 -12.47 -7.56 -17.04
CA GLY A 111 -13.03 -6.35 -16.44
C GLY A 111 -12.38 -5.04 -16.89
N GLU A 112 -11.40 -5.05 -17.80
CA GLU A 112 -10.69 -3.84 -18.25
C GLU A 112 -11.62 -2.75 -18.80
N SER A 113 -12.68 -3.14 -19.51
CA SER A 113 -13.69 -2.20 -20.04
C SER A 113 -14.55 -1.53 -18.97
N LEU A 114 -14.65 -2.12 -17.77
CA LEU A 114 -15.44 -1.62 -16.65
C LEU A 114 -14.54 -0.94 -15.60
N TRP A 115 -13.35 -1.49 -15.39
CA TRP A 115 -12.40 -1.11 -14.36
C TRP A 115 -11.01 -1.00 -14.99
N PRO A 116 -10.73 0.11 -15.70
CA PRO A 116 -9.40 0.34 -16.23
C PRO A 116 -8.37 0.37 -15.08
N ALA A 117 -7.34 -0.45 -15.17
CA ALA A 117 -6.33 -0.59 -14.13
C ALA A 117 -5.21 0.45 -14.26
N GLY A 118 -4.46 0.65 -13.17
CA GLY A 118 -3.26 1.49 -13.13
C GLY A 118 -3.47 2.88 -12.53
N GLU A 119 -2.35 3.54 -12.23
CA GLU A 119 -2.33 4.81 -11.50
C GLU A 119 -3.07 5.94 -12.22
N ALA A 120 -2.91 6.04 -13.54
CA ALA A 120 -3.58 7.09 -14.33
C ALA A 120 -5.11 6.97 -14.26
N ALA A 121 -5.64 5.75 -14.40
CA ALA A 121 -7.08 5.50 -14.28
C ALA A 121 -7.60 5.78 -12.85
N ALA A 122 -6.84 5.38 -11.83
CA ALA A 122 -7.17 5.68 -10.44
C ALA A 122 -7.17 7.20 -10.15
N ARG A 123 -6.21 7.94 -10.69
CA ARG A 123 -6.16 9.42 -10.61
C ARG A 123 -7.40 10.04 -11.25
N MET A 124 -7.73 9.63 -12.47
CA MET A 124 -8.92 10.14 -13.18
C MET A 124 -10.20 9.87 -12.39
N ALA A 125 -10.35 8.68 -11.81
CA ALA A 125 -11.49 8.32 -10.98
C ALA A 125 -11.56 9.20 -9.72
N LEU A 126 -10.43 9.45 -9.07
CA LEU A 126 -10.36 10.34 -7.90
C LEU A 126 -10.72 11.79 -8.26
N ASP A 127 -10.16 12.31 -9.35
CA ASP A 127 -10.40 13.69 -9.79
C ASP A 127 -11.88 13.89 -10.14
N HIS A 128 -12.50 12.93 -10.84
CA HIS A 128 -13.93 12.94 -11.12
C HIS A 128 -14.76 12.89 -9.83
N PHE A 129 -14.41 12.01 -8.89
CA PHE A 129 -15.12 11.93 -7.62
C PHE A 129 -15.07 13.25 -6.85
N ILE A 130 -13.88 13.86 -6.74
CA ILE A 130 -13.69 15.14 -6.03
C ILE A 130 -14.42 16.28 -6.75
N GLY A 131 -14.32 16.35 -8.07
CA GLY A 131 -14.89 17.42 -8.88
C GLY A 131 -16.41 17.41 -8.97
N ASP A 132 -17.01 16.22 -9.10
CA ASP A 132 -18.41 16.09 -9.52
C ASP A 132 -19.30 15.40 -8.48
N LEU A 133 -18.78 14.43 -7.72
CA LEU A 133 -19.61 13.53 -6.88
C LEU A 133 -19.54 13.84 -5.38
N ALA A 134 -18.40 14.37 -4.91
CA ALA A 134 -18.11 14.51 -3.48
C ALA A 134 -19.09 15.45 -2.76
N VAL A 135 -19.59 16.49 -3.44
CA VAL A 135 -20.51 17.49 -2.86
C VAL A 135 -21.81 16.86 -2.39
N ASP A 136 -22.41 16.00 -3.21
CA ASP A 136 -23.71 15.39 -2.92
C ASP A 136 -23.62 13.99 -2.31
N TYR A 137 -22.40 13.45 -2.18
CA TYR A 137 -22.13 12.08 -1.75
C TYR A 137 -22.88 11.68 -0.47
N GLY A 138 -22.98 12.59 0.51
CA GLY A 138 -23.70 12.33 1.76
C GLY A 138 -25.18 11.97 1.58
N THR A 139 -25.82 12.42 0.50
CA THR A 139 -27.23 12.16 0.19
C THR A 139 -27.44 11.14 -0.93
N SER A 140 -26.43 10.89 -1.76
CA SER A 140 -26.52 10.02 -2.93
C SER A 140 -25.90 8.63 -2.74
N ARG A 141 -25.03 8.42 -1.75
CA ARG A 141 -24.28 7.15 -1.57
C ARG A 141 -25.14 5.89 -1.37
N ASP A 142 -26.37 6.04 -0.90
CA ASP A 142 -27.29 4.94 -0.56
C ASP A 142 -28.32 4.68 -1.68
N ARG A 143 -28.17 5.33 -2.85
CA ARG A 143 -29.03 5.17 -4.02
C ARG A 143 -28.50 4.12 -4.99
#